data_AF-A0A5C4L7X0-F1
#
_entry.id   AF-A0A5C4L7X0-F1
#
_cell.length_a   1.000
_cell.length_b   1.000
_cell.length_c   1.000
_cell.angle_alpha   90.00
_cell.angle_beta   90.00
_cell.angle_gamma   90.00
#
_symmetry.space_group_name_H-M   'P 1'
#
loop_
_entity.id
_entity.type
_entity.pdbx_description
1 polymer ?
#
loop_
_entity_poly.entity_id
_entity_poly.type
_entity_poly.pdbx_seq_one_letter_code
_entity_poly.pdbx_strand_id
1 'polypeptide(L)'
;MTTRDANPARLTTQAVADIVKRYAAAAGLDASTFGAHSLRAGYITTAAERGADLARIMDQSGHRDTRTVVGYIRRANAFKGHSGDGFL
;
A
#
# COMPACT_ATOMS: atom_id res chain seq x y z
N MET A 1 33.03 30.49 -3.15
CA MET A 1 31.72 30.39 -2.49
C MET A 1 30.67 30.78 -3.52
N THR A 2 30.07 29.79 -4.18
CA THR A 2 28.99 29.99 -5.13
C THR A 2 28.06 28.79 -5.04
N THR A 3 26.78 29.10 -5.02
CA THR A 3 25.64 28.39 -4.44
C THR A 3 25.35 27.04 -5.10
N ARG A 4 25.10 26.03 -4.25
CA ARG A 4 24.67 24.69 -4.65
C ARG A 4 23.15 24.65 -4.76
N ASP A 5 22.61 25.25 -5.81
CA ASP A 5 21.19 25.15 -6.15
C ASP A 5 20.96 23.94 -7.05
N ALA A 6 21.04 22.75 -6.47
CA ALA A 6 20.61 21.52 -7.12
C ALA A 6 19.44 20.94 -6.33
N ASN A 7 18.25 21.48 -6.58
CA ASN A 7 17.03 20.74 -6.27
C ASN A 7 17.04 19.50 -7.19
N PRO A 8 17.21 18.27 -6.67
CA PRO A 8 17.25 17.09 -7.53
C PRO A 8 15.95 17.02 -8.34
N ALA A 9 16.07 16.77 -9.64
CA ALA A 9 14.92 16.64 -10.52
C ALA A 9 13.91 15.64 -9.92
N ARG A 10 12.63 16.03 -9.91
CA ARG A 10 11.56 15.19 -9.34
C ARG A 10 11.50 13.86 -10.10
N LEU A 11 11.28 12.77 -9.37
CA LEU A 11 11.05 11.47 -9.99
C LEU A 11 9.79 11.50 -10.86
N THR A 12 9.88 10.86 -12.02
CA THR A 12 8.72 10.60 -12.87
C THR A 12 7.93 9.43 -12.30
N THR A 13 6.65 9.33 -12.70
CA THR A 13 5.81 8.17 -12.35
C THR A 13 6.41 6.86 -12.86
N GLN A 14 7.02 6.88 -14.05
CA GLN A 14 7.70 5.73 -14.63
C GLN A 14 8.92 5.32 -13.78
N ALA A 15 9.75 6.27 -13.35
CA ALA A 15 10.90 5.97 -12.51
C ALA A 15 10.48 5.28 -11.20
N VAL A 16 9.38 5.72 -10.59
CA VAL A 16 8.81 5.06 -9.41
C VAL A 16 8.35 3.64 -9.73
N ALA A 17 7.66 3.44 -10.87
CA ALA A 17 7.23 2.11 -11.29
C ALA A 17 8.43 1.16 -11.51
N ASP A 18 9.49 1.63 -12.16
CA ASP A 18 10.70 0.84 -12.43
C ASP A 18 11.42 0.45 -11.14
N ILE A 19 11.51 1.38 -10.18
CA ILE A 19 12.06 1.11 -8.84
C ILE A 19 11.26 0.00 -8.15
N VAL A 20 9.93 0.11 -8.12
CA VAL A 20 9.06 -0.89 -7.48
C VAL A 20 9.22 -2.27 -8.14
N LYS A 21 9.19 -2.32 -9.47
CA LYS A 21 9.36 -3.57 -10.22
C LYS A 21 10.72 -4.21 -9.98
N ARG A 22 11.78 -3.41 -9.93
CA ARG A 22 13.13 -3.88 -9.63
C ARG A 22 13.19 -4.57 -8.27
N TYR A 23 12.61 -3.97 -7.24
CA TYR A 23 12.57 -4.56 -5.90
C TYR A 23 11.63 -5.76 -5.81
N ALA A 24 10.49 -5.76 -6.51
CA ALA A 24 9.60 -6.91 -6.59
C ALA A 24 10.32 -8.13 -7.20
N ALA A 25 11.05 -7.93 -8.31
CA ALA A 25 11.85 -8.98 -8.93
C ALA A 25 12.98 -9.46 -8.00
N ALA A 26 13.67 -8.55 -7.31
CA ALA A 26 14.70 -8.91 -6.33
C ALA A 26 14.16 -9.71 -5.13
N ALA A 27 12.89 -9.53 -4.79
CA ALA A 27 12.19 -10.30 -3.77
C ALA A 27 11.62 -11.64 -4.29
N GLY A 28 11.85 -12.00 -5.55
CA GLY A 28 11.32 -13.23 -6.16
C GLY A 28 9.83 -13.17 -6.52
N LEU A 29 9.24 -11.97 -6.60
CA LEU A 29 7.84 -11.75 -6.95
C LEU A 29 7.68 -11.44 -8.44
N ASP A 30 6.49 -11.71 -9.01
CA ASP A 30 6.17 -11.31 -10.38
C ASP A 30 6.01 -9.80 -10.47
N ALA A 31 7.07 -9.11 -10.89
CA ALA A 31 7.14 -7.66 -11.03
C ALA A 31 6.03 -7.06 -11.92
N SER A 32 5.43 -7.83 -12.84
CA SER A 32 4.34 -7.33 -13.69
C SER A 32 3.09 -6.96 -12.87
N THR A 33 2.93 -7.58 -11.71
CA THR A 33 1.80 -7.36 -10.79
C THR A 33 2.05 -6.21 -9.78
N PHE A 34 3.25 -5.62 -9.77
CA PHE A 34 3.63 -4.58 -8.80
C PHE A 34 3.78 -3.18 -9.42
N GLY A 35 3.37 -2.17 -8.65
CA GLY A 35 3.52 -0.76 -8.94
C GLY A 35 3.15 0.11 -7.74
N ALA A 36 3.22 1.43 -7.88
CA ALA A 36 2.94 2.34 -6.76
C ALA A 36 1.55 2.14 -6.13
N HIS A 37 0.54 1.89 -6.97
CA HIS A 37 -0.83 1.65 -6.50
C HIS A 37 -0.99 0.31 -5.77
N SER A 38 -0.29 -0.75 -6.21
CA SER A 38 -0.38 -2.04 -5.52
C SER A 38 0.25 -1.98 -4.12
N LEU A 39 1.32 -1.21 -3.95
CA LEU A 39 1.92 -0.96 -2.63
C LEU A 39 0.98 -0.17 -1.71
N ARG A 40 0.27 0.84 -2.22
CA ARG A 40 -0.73 1.58 -1.44
C ARG A 40 -1.88 0.67 -1.01
N ALA A 41 -2.38 -0.17 -1.93
CA ALA A 41 -3.41 -1.17 -1.63
C ALA A 41 -2.93 -2.18 -0.56
N GLY A 42 -1.71 -2.70 -0.71
CA GLY A 42 -1.09 -3.60 0.25
C GLY A 42 -0.95 -2.97 1.63
N TYR A 43 -0.48 -1.72 1.70
CA TYR A 43 -0.41 -0.97 2.96
C TYR A 43 -1.78 -0.90 3.66
N ILE A 44 -2.83 -0.51 2.94
CA ILE A 44 -4.18 -0.38 3.52
C ILE A 44 -4.69 -1.73 4.04
N THR A 45 -4.55 -2.78 3.23
CA THR A 45 -4.94 -4.15 3.62
C THR A 45 -4.17 -4.58 4.87
N THR A 46 -2.84 -4.48 4.88
CA THR A 46 -2.02 -4.92 6.02
C THR A 46 -2.27 -4.08 7.27
N ALA A 47 -2.52 -2.77 7.14
CA ALA A 47 -2.87 -1.93 8.29
C ALA A 47 -4.22 -2.35 8.88
N ALA A 48 -5.21 -2.63 8.03
CA ALA A 48 -6.51 -3.15 8.46
C ALA A 48 -6.37 -4.54 9.12
N GLU A 49 -5.60 -5.45 8.52
CA GLU A 49 -5.30 -6.76 9.10
C GLU A 49 -4.64 -6.63 10.47
N ARG A 50 -3.76 -5.64 10.68
CA ARG A 50 -3.12 -5.40 11.97
C ARG A 50 -4.00 -4.65 12.98
N GLY A 51 -5.27 -4.39 12.65
CA GLY A 51 -6.23 -3.73 13.53
C GLY A 51 -6.00 -2.23 13.68
N ALA A 52 -5.31 -1.60 12.72
CA ALA A 52 -5.17 -0.14 12.73
C ALA A 52 -6.53 0.54 12.54
N ASP A 53 -6.71 1.66 13.23
CA ASP A 53 -7.94 2.46 13.16
C ASP A 53 -8.16 3.02 11.74
N LEU A 54 -9.41 2.98 11.26
CA LEU A 54 -9.80 3.46 9.94
C LEU A 54 -9.38 4.92 9.70
N ALA A 55 -9.53 5.81 10.68
CA ALA A 55 -9.14 7.21 10.56
C ALA A 55 -7.63 7.35 10.38
N ARG A 56 -6.82 6.54 11.08
CA ARG A 56 -5.35 6.54 10.92
C ARG A 56 -4.94 6.01 9.55
N ILE A 57 -5.58 4.94 9.08
CA ILE A 57 -5.35 4.41 7.73
C ILE A 57 -5.69 5.46 6.67
N MET A 58 -6.81 6.17 6.84
CA MET A 58 -7.24 7.23 5.93
C MET A 58 -6.30 8.44 5.92
N ASP A 59 -5.85 8.88 7.09
CA ASP A 59 -4.89 9.98 7.25
C ASP A 59 -3.56 9.66 6.55
N GLN A 60 -2.97 8.51 6.85
CA GLN A 60 -1.69 8.11 6.24
C GLN A 60 -1.81 7.80 4.74
N SER A 61 -2.93 7.22 4.31
CA SER A 61 -3.13 6.90 2.89
C SER A 61 -3.66 8.08 2.08
N GLY A 62 -4.13 9.17 2.69
CA GLY A 62 -4.72 10.33 2.01
C GLY A 62 -6.10 10.09 1.40
N HIS A 63 -6.87 9.13 1.91
CA HIS A 63 -8.25 8.89 1.44
C HIS A 63 -9.22 9.84 2.14
N ARG A 64 -10.08 10.50 1.36
CA ARG A 64 -11.17 11.35 1.88
C ARG A 64 -12.50 10.61 1.98
N ASP A 65 -12.71 9.59 1.14
CA ASP A 65 -13.92 8.76 1.15
C ASP A 65 -13.65 7.43 1.88
N THR A 66 -14.44 7.18 2.92
CA THR A 66 -14.40 5.97 3.74
C THR A 66 -14.76 4.72 2.94
N ARG A 67 -15.65 4.82 1.93
CA ARG A 67 -16.15 3.67 1.15
C ARG A 67 -15.03 2.91 0.45
N THR A 68 -14.03 3.63 -0.04
CA THR A 68 -12.87 3.03 -0.73
C THR A 68 -12.04 2.20 0.24
N VAL A 69 -11.82 2.69 1.47
CA VAL A 69 -11.01 2.01 2.48
C VAL A 69 -11.75 0.81 3.08
N VAL A 70 -13.07 0.93 3.29
CA VAL A 70 -13.92 -0.18 3.76
C VAL A 70 -13.82 -1.41 2.85
N GLY A 71 -13.67 -1.23 1.53
CA GLY A 71 -13.46 -2.34 0.60
C GLY A 71 -12.17 -3.13 0.89
N TYR A 72 -11.09 -2.46 1.28
CA TYR A 72 -9.84 -3.14 1.69
C TYR A 72 -9.98 -3.82 3.05
N ILE A 73 -10.66 -3.19 4.01
CA ILE A 73 -10.92 -3.78 5.33
C ILE A 73 -11.76 -5.06 5.22
N ARG A 74 -12.79 -5.07 4.36
CA ARG A 74 -13.60 -6.27 4.13
C ARG A 74 -12.75 -7.43 3.60
N ARG A 75 -11.83 -7.15 2.67
CA ARG A 75 -10.89 -8.16 2.17
C ARG A 75 -9.93 -8.63 3.25
N ALA A 76 -9.33 -7.72 4.01
CA ALA A 76 -8.48 -8.04 5.15
C ALA A 76 -9.18 -8.96 6.17
N ASN A 77 -10.43 -8.65 6.51
CA ASN A 77 -11.23 -9.45 7.44
C ASN A 77 -11.68 -10.79 6.84
N ALA A 78 -11.86 -10.90 5.52
CA ALA A 78 -12.19 -12.18 4.88
C ALA A 78 -11.09 -13.24 5.07
N PHE A 79 -9.83 -12.82 5.29
CA PHE A 79 -8.71 -13.71 5.59
C PHE A 79 -8.45 -13.90 7.09
N LYS A 80 -9.16 -13.19 7.97
CA LYS A 80 -9.10 -13.34 9.43
C LYS A 80 -10.36 -14.02 9.94
N GLY A 81 -10.27 -15.33 10.20
CA GLY A 81 -11.22 -16.10 11.00
C GLY A 81 -12.64 -16.10 10.44
N HIS A 82 -13.01 -17.19 9.76
CA HIS A 82 -14.42 -17.46 9.53
C HIS A 82 -15.16 -17.45 10.88
N SER A 83 -16.40 -16.95 10.90
CA SER A 83 -17.28 -16.95 12.08
C SER A 83 -17.64 -18.36 12.61
N GLY A 84 -16.95 -19.41 12.16
CA GLY A 84 -17.08 -20.80 12.61
C GLY A 84 -15.84 -21.36 13.32
N ASP A 85 -14.76 -20.58 13.51
CA ASP A 85 -13.48 -21.08 14.05
C ASP A 85 -13.49 -21.29 15.58
N GLY A 86 -14.70 -21.34 16.17
CA GLY A 86 -14.93 -21.63 17.59
C GLY A 86 -16.25 -22.34 17.86
N PHE A 87 -16.87 -22.97 16.85
CA PHE A 87 -18.11 -23.75 17.01
C PHE A 87 -18.06 -25.16 16.38
N LEU A 88 -16.87 -25.68 16.11
CA LEU A 88 -16.59 -27.10 15.79
C LEU A 88 -15.39 -27.56 16.62
#